data_AF-A0A927MLV1-F1
#
_entry.id   AF-A0A927MLV1-F1
#
_cell.length_a   1.000
_cell.length_b   1.000
_cell.length_c   1.000
_cell.angle_alpha   90.00
_cell.angle_beta   90.00
_cell.angle_gamma   90.00
#
_symmetry.space_group_name_H-M   'P 1'
#
loop_
_entity.id
_entity.type
_entity.pdbx_description
1 polymer ?
#
loop_
_entity_poly.entity_id
_entity_poly.type
_entity_poly.pdbx_seq_one_letter_code
_entity_poly.pdbx_strand_id
1 'polypeptide(L)'
;MEEGKKLSQNDLIEFKVEKNEARALIKHYSCQYKGQEHYDQLGASCAMLANATVNTIIGSAQYLNGSFLMPDEIQVERVADWFISNKAYECEHYTITFYLAHYIKRKTNALYRAINKGGYSTTLTILGNKAARKEFEKQIQIRKIEGVKSIRC
;
A
#
# COMPACT_ATOMS: atom_id res chain seq x y z
N MET A 1 17.19 18.05 -7.64
CA MET A 1 16.43 16.89 -7.18
C MET A 1 16.25 15.99 -8.37
N GLU A 2 16.97 14.87 -8.44
CA GLU A 2 16.65 13.85 -9.44
C GLU A 2 15.23 13.34 -9.14
N GLU A 3 14.34 13.45 -10.13
CA GLU A 3 13.03 12.79 -10.05
C GLU A 3 13.27 11.27 -10.07
N GLY A 4 13.32 10.65 -8.89
CA GLY A 4 13.44 9.19 -8.81
C GLY A 4 12.32 8.51 -9.59
N LYS A 5 12.61 7.34 -10.19
CA LYS A 5 11.76 6.58 -11.12
C LYS A 5 10.26 6.70 -10.81
N LYS A 6 9.45 7.06 -11.81
CA LYS A 6 7.99 7.01 -11.72
C LYS A 6 7.53 5.56 -11.75
N LEU A 7 6.51 5.26 -10.95
CA LEU A 7 5.90 3.94 -10.86
C LEU A 7 5.26 3.56 -12.21
N SER A 8 5.52 2.35 -12.67
CA SER A 8 5.03 1.78 -13.92
C SER A 8 4.02 0.66 -13.68
N GLN A 9 3.36 0.20 -14.75
CA GLN A 9 2.47 -0.96 -14.68
C GLN A 9 3.22 -2.25 -14.32
N ASN A 10 4.47 -2.42 -14.77
CA ASN A 10 5.28 -3.58 -14.42
C ASN A 10 5.60 -3.61 -12.93
N ASP A 11 5.90 -2.45 -12.34
CA ASP A 11 6.13 -2.36 -10.89
C ASP A 11 4.85 -2.79 -10.13
N LEU A 12 3.64 -2.43 -10.59
CA LEU A 12 2.39 -2.91 -9.99
C LEU A 12 2.19 -4.43 -10.11
N ILE A 13 2.59 -5.03 -11.24
CA ILE A 13 2.52 -6.48 -11.43
C ILE A 13 3.47 -7.16 -10.42
N GLU A 14 4.67 -6.63 -10.25
CA GLU A 14 5.64 -7.13 -9.28
C GLU A 14 5.15 -6.93 -7.84
N PHE A 15 4.51 -5.81 -7.50
CA PHE A 15 4.02 -5.60 -6.13
C PHE A 15 2.79 -6.42 -5.78
N LYS A 16 2.11 -7.01 -6.77
CA LYS A 16 0.89 -7.75 -6.54
C LYS A 16 1.19 -9.14 -5.97
N VAL A 17 0.46 -9.49 -4.92
CA VAL A 17 0.42 -10.85 -4.38
C VAL A 17 -1.00 -11.20 -3.92
N GLU A 18 -1.26 -12.49 -3.69
CA GLU A 18 -2.55 -12.96 -3.20
C GLU A 18 -2.90 -12.35 -1.83
N LYS A 19 -4.19 -12.07 -1.62
CA LYS A 19 -4.64 -11.29 -0.45
C LYS A 19 -4.22 -11.90 0.89
N ASN A 20 -4.29 -13.22 1.02
CA ASN A 20 -3.94 -13.89 2.27
C ASN A 20 -2.44 -13.80 2.56
N GLU A 21 -1.62 -13.87 1.51
CA GLU A 21 -0.17 -13.73 1.61
C GLU A 21 0.22 -12.29 1.94
N ALA A 22 -0.32 -11.30 1.22
CA ALA A 22 -0.15 -9.88 1.54
C ALA A 22 -0.51 -9.60 3.00
N ARG A 23 -1.67 -10.09 3.47
CA ARG A 23 -2.11 -9.91 4.86
C ARG A 23 -1.17 -10.58 5.87
N ALA A 24 -0.63 -11.75 5.57
CA ALA A 24 0.33 -12.43 6.42
C ALA A 24 1.63 -11.63 6.55
N LEU A 25 2.17 -11.13 5.44
CA LEU A 25 3.37 -10.28 5.42
C LEU A 25 3.12 -8.95 6.14
N ILE A 26 2.02 -8.26 5.82
CA ILE A 26 1.62 -7.02 6.50
C ILE A 26 1.53 -7.23 8.01
N LYS A 27 0.89 -8.33 8.46
CA LYS A 27 0.82 -8.65 9.88
C LYS A 27 2.22 -8.88 10.45
N HIS A 28 3.00 -9.78 9.86
CA HIS A 28 4.33 -10.16 10.34
C HIS A 28 5.25 -8.94 10.54
N TYR A 29 5.38 -8.09 9.52
CA TYR A 29 6.28 -6.93 9.57
C TYR A 29 5.73 -5.76 10.37
N SER A 30 4.41 -5.49 10.30
CA SER A 30 3.84 -4.34 11.02
C SER A 30 3.86 -4.49 12.54
N CYS A 31 3.96 -5.73 13.06
CA CYS A 31 4.08 -5.97 14.49
C CYS A 31 5.51 -5.77 15.01
N GLN A 32 6.49 -5.73 14.11
CA GLN A 32 7.89 -5.44 14.44
C GLN A 32 8.17 -3.92 14.45
N TYR A 33 7.24 -3.09 13.96
CA TYR A 33 7.41 -1.64 13.95
C TYR A 33 7.31 -1.05 15.36
N LYS A 34 8.42 -0.49 15.86
CA LYS A 34 8.54 0.09 17.21
C LYS A 34 8.14 1.57 17.33
N GLY A 35 7.31 2.07 16.42
CA GLY A 35 6.85 3.46 16.47
C GLY A 35 7.99 4.47 16.29
N GLN A 36 8.20 5.33 17.30
CA GLN A 36 9.12 6.46 17.25
C GLN A 36 10.58 6.04 16.96
N GLU A 37 11.07 4.93 17.54
CA GLU A 37 12.45 4.44 17.32
C GLU A 37 12.75 4.23 15.83
N HIS A 38 11.89 3.48 15.13
CA HIS A 38 12.05 3.22 13.70
C HIS A 38 11.71 4.45 12.84
N TYR A 39 10.83 5.34 13.32
CA TYR A 39 10.55 6.60 12.61
C TYR A 39 11.77 7.53 12.62
N ASP A 40 12.45 7.66 13.75
CA ASP A 40 13.63 8.51 13.90
C ASP A 40 14.81 7.96 13.08
N GLN A 41 14.96 6.64 13.01
CA GLN A 41 15.94 5.98 12.13
C GLN A 41 15.71 6.27 10.64
N LEU A 42 14.45 6.35 10.20
CA LEU A 42 14.11 6.68 8.80
C LEU A 42 14.24 8.17 8.50
N GLY A 43 13.86 9.00 9.48
CA GLY A 43 13.68 10.43 9.29
C GLY A 43 12.38 10.79 8.56
N ALA A 44 11.91 12.00 8.80
CA ALA A 44 10.62 12.49 8.30
C ALA A 44 10.52 12.51 6.76
N SER A 45 11.62 12.83 6.06
CA SER A 45 11.68 12.84 4.59
C SER A 45 11.47 11.45 3.99
N CYS A 46 12.15 10.43 4.51
CA CYS A 46 11.96 9.04 4.06
C CYS A 46 10.53 8.57 4.30
N ALA A 47 10.04 8.79 5.52
CA ALA A 47 8.69 8.43 5.92
C ALA A 47 7.63 9.08 5.01
N MET A 48 7.80 10.36 4.67
CA MET A 48 6.91 11.07 3.76
C MET A 48 6.93 10.47 2.34
N LEU A 49 8.11 10.14 1.81
CA LEU A 49 8.26 9.51 0.50
C LEU A 49 7.70 8.08 0.47
N ALA A 50 7.90 7.31 1.54
CA ALA A 50 7.34 5.97 1.70
C ALA A 50 5.80 6.02 1.70
N ASN A 51 5.22 6.96 2.44
CA ASN A 51 3.78 7.20 2.46
C ASN A 51 3.26 7.60 1.07
N ALA A 52 3.98 8.49 0.38
CA ALA A 52 3.64 8.90 -0.98
C ALA A 52 3.68 7.71 -1.94
N THR A 53 4.70 6.85 -1.85
CA THR A 53 4.83 5.64 -2.69
C THR A 53 3.62 4.72 -2.52
N VAL A 54 3.22 4.41 -1.29
CA VAL A 54 2.05 3.56 -1.03
C VAL A 54 0.75 4.20 -1.54
N ASN A 55 0.57 5.51 -1.32
CA ASN A 55 -0.60 6.22 -1.84
C ASN A 55 -0.64 6.24 -3.37
N THR A 56 0.52 6.37 -4.01
CA THR A 56 0.69 6.34 -5.46
C THR A 56 0.42 4.97 -6.05
N ILE A 57 0.75 3.88 -5.35
CA ILE A 57 0.37 2.50 -5.71
C ILE A 57 -1.14 2.31 -5.64
N ILE A 58 -1.77 2.71 -4.53
CA ILE A 58 -3.23 2.56 -4.34
C ILE A 58 -4.01 3.45 -5.32
N GLY A 59 -3.48 4.65 -5.61
CA GLY A 59 -4.09 5.64 -6.48
C GLY A 59 -3.62 5.59 -7.94
N SER A 60 -2.87 4.56 -8.35
CA SER A 60 -2.21 4.54 -9.67
C SER A 60 -3.18 4.53 -10.85
N ALA A 61 -4.45 4.21 -10.63
CA ALA A 61 -5.49 4.19 -11.66
C ALA A 61 -5.55 5.48 -12.49
N GLN A 62 -5.24 6.64 -11.90
CA GLN A 62 -5.29 7.94 -12.56
C GLN A 62 -4.26 8.08 -13.69
N TYR A 63 -3.06 7.51 -13.55
CA TYR A 63 -1.97 7.70 -14.51
C TYR A 63 -1.44 6.40 -15.14
N LEU A 64 -1.88 5.22 -14.65
CA LEU A 64 -1.53 3.91 -15.21
C LEU A 64 -2.70 3.22 -15.92
N ASN A 65 -3.47 3.98 -16.71
CA ASN A 65 -4.58 3.49 -17.53
C ASN A 65 -5.58 2.62 -16.75
N GLY A 66 -5.91 3.03 -15.53
CA GLY A 66 -6.85 2.31 -14.68
C GLY A 66 -6.28 1.12 -13.91
N SER A 67 -4.98 0.86 -14.00
CA SER A 67 -4.31 -0.16 -13.19
C SER A 67 -4.10 0.32 -11.75
N PHE A 68 -4.48 -0.49 -10.77
CA PHE A 68 -4.29 -0.21 -9.34
C PHE A 68 -4.14 -1.51 -8.55
N LEU A 69 -3.68 -1.38 -7.31
CA LEU A 69 -3.68 -2.46 -6.32
C LEU A 69 -4.51 -2.05 -5.11
N MET A 70 -5.23 -3.01 -4.55
CA MET A 70 -5.83 -2.83 -3.24
C MET A 70 -4.74 -2.91 -2.17
N PRO A 71 -4.87 -2.18 -1.03
CA PRO A 71 -3.86 -2.19 0.03
C PRO A 71 -3.51 -3.59 0.57
N ASP A 72 -4.47 -4.52 0.52
CA ASP A 72 -4.32 -5.91 0.97
C ASP A 72 -3.88 -6.86 -0.16
N GLU A 73 -3.36 -6.33 -1.27
CA GLU A 73 -2.75 -7.08 -2.38
C GLU A 73 -1.27 -6.68 -2.56
N ILE A 74 -0.76 -5.78 -1.72
CA ILE A 74 0.60 -5.25 -1.82
C ILE A 74 1.58 -6.17 -1.10
N GLN A 75 2.57 -6.67 -1.83
CA GLN A 75 3.74 -7.35 -1.28
C GLN A 75 4.74 -6.34 -0.72
N VAL A 76 4.78 -6.21 0.61
CA VAL A 76 5.55 -5.17 1.28
C VAL A 76 7.06 -5.23 1.03
N GLU A 77 7.64 -6.42 0.94
CA GLU A 77 9.09 -6.59 0.69
C GLU A 77 9.49 -6.03 -0.68
N ARG A 78 8.74 -6.35 -1.73
CA ARG A 78 9.00 -5.84 -3.09
C ARG A 78 8.84 -4.32 -3.17
N VAL A 79 7.91 -3.74 -2.42
CA VAL A 79 7.78 -2.29 -2.32
C VAL A 79 8.98 -1.67 -1.60
N ALA A 80 9.50 -2.32 -0.55
CA ALA A 80 10.69 -1.87 0.16
C ALA A 80 11.95 -1.94 -0.73
N ASP A 81 12.16 -3.06 -1.42
CA ASP A 81 13.25 -3.27 -2.39
C ASP A 81 13.23 -2.19 -3.47
N TRP A 82 12.05 -1.97 -4.07
CA TRP A 82 11.88 -0.95 -5.08
C TRP A 82 12.12 0.45 -4.52
N PHE A 83 11.62 0.74 -3.31
CA PHE A 83 11.79 2.04 -2.68
C PHE A 83 13.27 2.38 -2.49
N ILE A 84 14.05 1.46 -1.90
CA ILE A 84 15.48 1.63 -1.68
C ILE A 84 16.23 1.77 -3.01
N SER A 85 15.90 0.94 -4.00
CA SER A 85 16.58 0.92 -5.30
C SER A 85 16.32 2.19 -6.13
N ASN A 86 15.22 2.90 -5.89
CA ASN A 86 14.78 4.01 -6.75
C ASN A 86 14.74 5.38 -6.06
N LYS A 87 14.85 5.42 -4.73
CA LYS A 87 14.87 6.65 -3.94
C LYS A 87 16.15 6.59 -3.13
N ALA A 88 17.20 7.26 -3.62
CA ALA A 88 18.54 7.29 -3.02
C ALA A 88 18.51 7.74 -1.55
N TYR A 89 18.24 6.79 -0.65
CA TYR A 89 18.01 7.03 0.76
C TYR A 89 18.75 5.95 1.55
N GLU A 90 19.65 6.37 2.41
CA GLU A 90 20.37 5.47 3.30
C GLU A 90 19.47 5.16 4.50
N CYS A 91 18.81 4.01 4.44
CA CYS A 91 18.09 3.47 5.59
C CYS A 91 18.19 1.95 5.61
N GLU A 92 18.16 1.39 6.81
CA GLU A 92 18.14 -0.04 7.01
C GLU A 92 16.89 -0.67 6.37
N HIS A 93 17.10 -1.72 5.58
CA HIS A 93 16.05 -2.37 4.81
C HIS A 93 14.89 -2.87 5.68
N TYR A 94 15.22 -3.44 6.83
CA TYR A 94 14.20 -3.90 7.77
C TYR A 94 13.38 -2.74 8.35
N THR A 95 14.01 -1.58 8.63
CA THR A 95 13.32 -0.41 9.20
C THR A 95 12.27 0.14 8.23
N ILE A 96 12.63 0.30 6.94
CA ILE A 96 11.67 0.75 5.94
C ILE A 96 10.58 -0.31 5.69
N THR A 97 10.93 -1.59 5.69
CA THR A 97 9.97 -2.69 5.53
C THR A 97 8.94 -2.69 6.65
N PHE A 98 9.36 -2.55 7.91
CA PHE A 98 8.46 -2.46 9.06
C PHE A 98 7.57 -1.22 8.99
N TYR A 99 8.13 -0.07 8.60
CA TYR A 99 7.39 1.18 8.45
C TYR A 99 6.33 1.09 7.34
N LEU A 100 6.71 0.59 6.15
CA LEU A 100 5.80 0.37 5.03
C LEU A 100 4.70 -0.61 5.41
N ALA A 101 5.03 -1.72 6.06
CA ALA A 101 4.04 -2.70 6.54
C ALA A 101 3.04 -2.05 7.52
N HIS A 102 3.55 -1.23 8.44
CA HIS A 102 2.70 -0.49 9.37
C HIS A 102 1.77 0.49 8.64
N TYR A 103 2.26 1.23 7.65
CA TYR A 103 1.44 2.16 6.87
C TYR A 103 0.40 1.44 5.99
N ILE A 104 0.80 0.37 5.30
CA ILE A 104 -0.10 -0.47 4.49
C ILE A 104 -1.16 -1.12 5.37
N LYS A 105 -0.81 -1.59 6.59
CA LYS A 105 -1.79 -2.06 7.58
C LYS A 105 -2.83 -0.98 7.88
N ARG A 106 -2.42 0.27 8.11
CA ARG A 106 -3.35 1.38 8.37
C ARG A 106 -4.31 1.60 7.20
N LYS A 107 -3.82 1.54 5.96
CA LYS A 107 -4.64 1.66 4.74
C LYS A 107 -5.61 0.50 4.57
N THR A 108 -5.13 -0.73 4.76
CA THR A 108 -5.95 -1.95 4.74
C THR A 108 -7.05 -1.90 5.80
N ASN A 109 -6.72 -1.54 7.03
CA ASN A 109 -7.70 -1.44 8.12
C ASN A 109 -8.68 -0.28 7.90
N ALA A 110 -8.28 0.81 7.26
CA ALA A 110 -9.20 1.88 6.87
C ALA A 110 -10.18 1.40 5.79
N LEU A 111 -9.68 0.70 4.77
CA LEU A 111 -10.50 0.07 3.74
C LEU A 111 -11.53 -0.90 4.36
N TYR A 112 -11.09 -1.85 5.18
CA TYR A 112 -11.99 -2.84 5.79
C TYR A 112 -13.03 -2.21 6.70
N ARG A 113 -12.66 -1.19 7.48
CA ARG A 113 -13.64 -0.43 8.30
C ARG A 113 -14.67 0.30 7.44
N ALA A 114 -14.27 0.85 6.30
CA ALA A 114 -15.20 1.47 5.37
C ALA A 114 -16.19 0.43 4.86
N ILE A 115 -15.69 -0.69 4.32
CA ILE A 115 -16.49 -1.80 3.77
C ILE A 115 -17.53 -2.27 4.80
N ASN A 116 -17.10 -2.51 6.04
CA ASN A 116 -17.97 -3.01 7.10
C ASN A 116 -19.03 -1.98 7.55
N LYS A 117 -18.78 -0.68 7.34
CA LYS A 117 -19.76 0.39 7.61
C LYS A 117 -20.68 0.67 6.40
N GLY A 118 -20.58 -0.11 5.33
CA GLY A 118 -21.33 0.12 4.10
C GLY A 118 -20.85 1.33 3.28
N GLY A 119 -19.71 1.91 3.64
CA GLY A 119 -19.07 2.99 2.91
C GLY A 119 -17.89 2.50 2.10
N TYR A 120 -17.52 3.21 1.05
CA TYR A 120 -16.22 3.08 0.42
C TYR A 120 -15.70 4.49 0.20
N SER A 121 -14.70 4.87 0.99
CA SER A 121 -13.90 6.05 0.72
C SER A 121 -13.15 5.77 -0.58
N THR A 122 -13.80 6.05 -1.71
CA THR A 122 -13.11 6.09 -2.99
C THR A 122 -12.04 7.14 -2.84
N THR A 123 -10.78 6.74 -2.98
CA THR A 123 -9.74 7.69 -3.29
C THR A 123 -10.21 8.38 -4.57
N LEU A 124 -10.37 9.71 -4.54
CA LEU A 124 -10.87 10.54 -5.66
C LEU A 124 -10.18 10.17 -6.99
N THR A 125 -8.96 9.65 -6.90
CA THR A 125 -8.07 9.09 -7.92
C THR A 125 -8.65 7.98 -8.80
N ILE A 126 -9.53 7.09 -8.29
CA ILE A 126 -10.10 5.98 -9.07
C ILE A 126 -11.29 6.43 -9.93
N LEU A 127 -11.89 7.58 -9.60
CA LEU A 127 -13.12 8.07 -10.25
C LEU A 127 -12.91 8.55 -11.69
N GLY A 128 -11.68 8.89 -12.07
CA GLY A 128 -11.33 9.35 -13.42
C GLY A 128 -11.37 8.27 -14.51
N ASN A 129 -11.48 6.99 -14.15
CA ASN A 129 -11.51 5.87 -15.11
C ASN A 129 -12.70 4.94 -14.81
N LYS A 130 -13.65 4.86 -15.75
CA LYS A 130 -14.89 4.06 -15.58
C LYS A 130 -14.63 2.57 -15.42
N ALA A 131 -13.64 2.02 -16.11
CA ALA A 131 -13.29 0.60 -16.01
C ALA A 131 -12.62 0.31 -14.65
N ALA A 132 -11.68 1.16 -14.23
CA ALA A 132 -11.03 1.04 -12.93
C ALA A 132 -12.03 1.16 -11.78
N ARG A 133 -12.99 2.08 -11.88
CA ARG A 133 -14.09 2.20 -10.91
C ARG A 133 -14.92 0.93 -10.81
N LYS A 134 -15.33 0.36 -11.95
CA LYS A 134 -16.13 -0.88 -11.96
C LYS A 134 -15.36 -2.05 -11.33
N GLU A 135 -14.07 -2.18 -11.63
CA GLU A 135 -13.23 -3.20 -11.02
C GLU A 135 -13.04 -2.95 -9.51
N PHE A 136 -12.83 -1.69 -9.10
CA PHE A 136 -12.75 -1.34 -7.68
C PHE A 136 -14.03 -1.70 -6.92
N GLU A 137 -15.20 -1.34 -7.44
CA GLU A 137 -16.50 -1.70 -6.85
C GLU A 137 -16.66 -3.22 -6.73
N LYS A 138 -16.24 -3.99 -7.75
CA LYS A 138 -16.21 -5.46 -7.69
C LYS A 138 -15.28 -5.98 -6.58
N GLN A 139 -14.07 -5.45 -6.48
CA GLN A 139 -13.10 -5.81 -5.44
C GLN A 139 -13.60 -5.49 -4.02
N ILE A 140 -14.37 -4.42 -3.86
CA ILE A 140 -15.07 -4.09 -2.62
C ILE A 140 -16.14 -5.13 -2.28
N GLN A 141 -16.98 -5.52 -3.25
CA GLN A 141 -18.03 -6.53 -2.99
C GLN A 141 -17.44 -7.89 -2.60
N ILE A 142 -16.36 -8.31 -3.25
CA ILE A 142 -15.65 -9.55 -2.89
C ILE A 142 -15.25 -9.51 -1.40
N ARG A 143 -14.58 -8.44 -0.96
CA ARG A 143 -14.15 -8.27 0.44
C ARG A 143 -15.32 -8.17 1.42
N LYS A 144 -16.44 -7.57 0.99
CA LYS A 144 -17.67 -7.53 1.78
C LYS A 144 -18.23 -8.93 2.01
N ILE A 145 -18.30 -9.76 0.97
CA ILE A 145 -18.76 -11.16 1.06
C ILE A 145 -17.83 -11.98 1.94
N GLU A 146 -16.52 -11.76 1.83
CA GLU A 146 -15.50 -12.43 2.65
C GLU A 146 -15.54 -12.05 4.15
N GLY A 147 -16.28 -11.00 4.52
CA GLY A 147 -16.36 -10.56 5.92
C GLY A 147 -15.01 -10.11 6.48
N VAL A 148 -14.27 -9.30 5.73
CA VAL A 148 -12.92 -8.85 6.09
C VAL A 148 -12.84 -8.23 7.49
N LYS A 149 -11.79 -8.62 8.23
CA LYS A 149 -11.49 -8.15 9.59
C LYS A 149 -10.16 -7.43 9.63
N SER A 150 -10.08 -6.39 10.46
CA SER A 150 -8.85 -5.62 10.65
C SER A 150 -7.67 -6.53 11.04
N ILE A 151 -6.52 -6.26 10.43
CA ILE A 151 -5.25 -6.91 10.77
C ILE A 151 -4.81 -6.35 12.13
N ARG A 152 -4.61 -7.26 13.10
CA ARG A 152 -4.13 -6.94 14.44
C ARG A 152 -2.69 -7.43 14.62
N CYS A 153 -1.93 -6.57 15.29
CA CYS A 153 -0.83 -6.94 16.16
C CYS A 153 -1.41 -6.92 17.57
#